data_AF-A0AAU4EMA9-F1
#
_entry.id   AF-A0AAU4EMA9-F1
#
_cell.length_a   1.000
_cell.length_b   1.000
_cell.length_c   1.000
_cell.angle_alpha   90.00
_cell.angle_beta   90.00
_cell.angle_gamma   90.00
#
_symmetry.space_group_name_H-M   'P 1'
#
loop_
_entity.id
_entity.type
_entity.pdbx_description
1 polymer ?
#
loop_
_entity_poly.entity_id
_entity_poly.type
_entity_poly.pdbx_seq_one_letter_code
_entity_poly.pdbx_strand_id
1 'polypeptide(L)'
;MIEGPPARVNFALELTSTGAATVLKAIGEIDASVSGELRDRLAAAIEAGAPVLADLSEVTFCDSTGLTALIHAHRAAVAAGTRFVLVTKQRAVLRPISLLGLAEILEIHPDVEAARTALG
;
A
#
# COMPACT_ATOMS: atom_id res chain seq x y z
N MET A 1 -12.61 -17.19 30.06
CA MET A 1 -13.17 -16.53 28.86
C MET A 1 -12.64 -15.12 28.90
N ILE A 2 -11.55 -14.85 28.18
CA ILE A 2 -10.95 -13.51 28.14
C ILE A 2 -11.52 -12.90 26.86
N GLU A 3 -12.42 -11.95 26.99
CA GLU A 3 -12.84 -11.13 25.85
C GLU A 3 -11.58 -10.48 25.28
N GLY A 4 -11.26 -10.82 24.02
CA GLY A 4 -10.18 -10.17 23.30
C GLY A 4 -10.44 -8.66 23.22
N PRO A 5 -9.39 -7.83 23.08
CA PRO A 5 -9.58 -6.39 22.94
C PRO A 5 -10.57 -6.10 21.79
N PRO A 6 -11.43 -5.06 21.91
CA PRO A 6 -12.33 -4.70 20.83
C PRO A 6 -11.52 -4.48 19.55
N ALA A 7 -11.97 -5.06 18.44
CA ALA A 7 -11.37 -4.84 17.13
C ALA A 7 -11.20 -3.33 16.92
N ARG A 8 -9.96 -2.86 16.74
CA ARG A 8 -9.71 -1.43 16.55
C ARG A 8 -10.36 -1.01 15.23
N VAL A 9 -11.37 -0.14 15.32
CA VAL A 9 -12.22 0.33 14.21
C VAL A 9 -11.49 1.35 13.30
N ASN A 10 -10.16 1.32 13.24
CA ASN A 10 -9.36 2.39 12.65
C ASN A 10 -8.55 1.98 11.42
N PHE A 11 -8.94 0.90 10.75
CA PHE A 11 -8.36 0.47 9.48
C PHE A 11 -9.42 -0.01 8.50
N ALA A 12 -9.32 0.45 7.26
CA ALA A 12 -10.15 -0.02 6.15
C ALA A 12 -9.31 -0.19 4.87
N LEU A 13 -9.68 -1.19 4.08
CA LEU A 13 -9.14 -1.45 2.75
C LEU A 13 -10.26 -1.44 1.72
N GLU A 14 -10.14 -0.54 0.75
CA GLU A 14 -11.06 -0.45 -0.38
C GLU A 14 -10.31 -0.82 -1.66
N LEU A 15 -10.86 -1.75 -2.44
CA LEU A 15 -10.27 -2.19 -3.70
C LEU A 15 -11.15 -1.74 -4.86
N THR A 16 -10.57 -0.99 -5.78
CA THR A 16 -11.23 -0.56 -7.02
C THR A 16 -10.40 -1.00 -8.22
N SER A 17 -10.88 -1.98 -8.98
CA SER A 17 -10.23 -2.39 -10.22
C SER A 17 -10.84 -1.64 -11.40
N THR A 18 -10.00 -0.93 -12.14
CA THR A 18 -10.30 -0.38 -13.45
C THR A 18 -9.59 -1.24 -14.49
N GLY A 19 -10.04 -1.24 -15.75
CA GLY A 19 -9.35 -1.96 -16.83
C GLY A 19 -7.88 -1.55 -17.05
N ALA A 20 -7.45 -0.41 -16.47
CA ALA A 20 -6.08 0.10 -16.57
C ALA A 20 -5.20 -0.20 -15.33
N ALA A 21 -5.79 -0.25 -14.14
CA ALA A 21 -5.09 -0.48 -12.88
C ALA A 21 -6.05 -0.85 -11.74
N THR A 22 -5.52 -1.53 -10.73
CA THR A 22 -6.20 -1.75 -9.45
C THR A 22 -5.72 -0.73 -8.42
N VAL A 23 -6.64 0.01 -7.83
CA VAL A 23 -6.39 0.92 -6.71
C VAL A 23 -6.74 0.20 -5.41
N LEU A 24 -5.77 0.06 -4.52
CA LEU A 24 -5.97 -0.39 -3.15
C LEU A 24 -5.80 0.80 -2.23
N LYS A 25 -6.91 1.29 -1.67
CA LYS A 25 -6.92 2.41 -0.74
C LYS A 25 -6.90 1.91 0.69
N ALA A 26 -5.92 2.37 1.46
CA ALA A 26 -5.79 2.12 2.88
C ALA A 26 -6.12 3.37 3.69
N ILE A 27 -6.94 3.22 4.71
CA ILE A 27 -7.41 4.32 5.57
C ILE A 27 -7.03 4.00 7.01
N GLY A 28 -6.47 4.97 7.73
CA GLY A 28 -6.15 4.88 9.14
C GLY A 28 -4.74 4.35 9.44
N GLU A 29 -4.61 3.42 10.38
CA GLU A 29 -3.30 2.98 10.89
C GLU A 29 -2.86 1.64 10.31
N ILE A 30 -1.62 1.57 9.84
CA ILE A 30 -0.99 0.33 9.39
C ILE A 30 0.03 -0.12 10.45
N ASP A 31 -0.35 -1.13 11.22
CA ASP A 31 0.50 -1.78 12.21
C ASP A 31 0.53 -3.31 12.02
N ALA A 32 1.25 -4.00 12.90
CA ALA A 32 1.37 -5.46 12.89
C ALA A 32 0.01 -6.22 12.92
N SER A 33 -1.07 -5.61 13.39
CA SER A 33 -2.39 -6.25 13.43
C SER A 33 -3.09 -6.31 12.08
N VAL A 34 -2.77 -5.39 11.16
CA VAL A 34 -3.41 -5.27 9.84
C VAL A 34 -2.44 -5.48 8.67
N SER A 35 -1.12 -5.47 8.92
CA SER A 35 -0.10 -5.63 7.86
C SER A 35 -0.18 -6.97 7.13
N GLY A 36 -0.67 -8.02 7.81
CA GLY A 36 -0.97 -9.31 7.18
C GLY A 36 -2.08 -9.19 6.13
N GLU A 37 -3.21 -8.57 6.47
CA GLU A 37 -4.32 -8.35 5.53
C GLU A 37 -3.88 -7.48 4.34
N LEU A 38 -3.16 -6.39 4.61
CA LEU A 38 -2.62 -5.52 3.57
C LEU A 38 -1.75 -6.29 2.57
N ARG A 39 -0.83 -7.12 3.08
CA ARG A 39 0.06 -7.94 2.26
C ARG A 39 -0.73 -8.90 1.37
N ASP A 40 -1.71 -9.59 1.93
CA ASP A 40 -2.48 -10.61 1.20
C ASP A 40 -3.34 -9.96 0.10
N ARG A 41 -3.95 -8.80 0.38
CA ARG A 41 -4.71 -8.03 -0.62
C ARG A 41 -3.83 -7.48 -1.75
N LEU A 42 -2.64 -6.98 -1.41
CA LEU A 42 -1.67 -6.51 -2.40
C LEU A 42 -1.18 -7.66 -3.28
N ALA A 43 -0.87 -8.81 -2.69
CA ALA A 43 -0.46 -10.00 -3.43
C ALA A 43 -1.54 -10.44 -4.42
N ALA A 44 -2.80 -10.57 -3.97
CA ALA A 44 -3.91 -10.93 -4.84
C ALA A 44 -4.12 -9.92 -5.99
N ALA A 45 -3.99 -8.62 -5.72
CA ALA A 45 -4.08 -7.59 -6.76
C ALA A 45 -2.95 -7.67 -7.79
N ILE A 46 -1.73 -8.00 -7.35
CA ILE A 46 -0.56 -8.19 -8.22
C ILE A 46 -0.72 -9.45 -9.08
N GLU A 47 -1.19 -10.56 -8.50
CA GLU A 47 -1.42 -11.82 -9.21
C GLU A 47 -2.49 -11.69 -10.30
N ALA A 48 -3.43 -10.75 -10.16
CA ALA A 48 -4.39 -10.43 -11.21
C ALA A 48 -3.77 -9.79 -12.48
N GLY A 49 -2.48 -9.41 -12.43
CA GLY A 49 -1.70 -9.01 -13.61
C GLY A 49 -1.87 -7.56 -14.06
N ALA A 50 -2.69 -6.76 -13.39
CA ALA A 50 -2.83 -5.32 -13.66
C ALA A 50 -1.84 -4.50 -12.80
N PRO A 51 -1.48 -3.27 -13.23
CA PRO A 51 -0.78 -2.32 -12.36
C PRO A 51 -1.54 -2.08 -11.05
N VAL A 52 -0.81 -1.94 -9.95
CA VAL A 52 -1.40 -1.70 -8.62
C VAL A 52 -0.97 -0.33 -8.08
N LEU A 53 -1.96 0.49 -7.74
CA LEU A 53 -1.79 1.77 -7.05
C LEU A 53 -2.19 1.58 -5.58
N ALA A 54 -1.23 1.64 -4.66
CA ALA A 54 -1.51 1.66 -3.23
C ALA A 54 -1.77 3.10 -2.77
N ASP A 55 -3.03 3.47 -2.63
CA ASP A 55 -3.45 4.77 -2.10
C ASP A 55 -3.37 4.78 -0.57
N LEU A 56 -2.33 5.43 -0.08
CA LEU A 56 -2.02 5.63 1.34
C LEU A 56 -2.24 7.10 1.74
N SER A 57 -3.09 7.82 1.01
CA SER A 57 -3.35 9.25 1.27
C SER A 57 -4.11 9.50 2.58
N GLU A 58 -4.84 8.50 3.09
CA GLU A 58 -5.56 8.56 4.37
C GLU A 58 -4.90 7.71 5.47
N VAL A 59 -3.66 7.27 5.25
CA VAL A 59 -2.88 6.56 6.26
C VAL A 59 -2.26 7.56 7.23
N THR A 60 -2.62 7.45 8.50
CA THR A 60 -2.17 8.35 9.58
C THR A 60 -0.95 7.82 10.32
N PHE A 61 -0.69 6.51 10.24
CA PHE A 61 0.44 5.83 10.87
C PHE A 61 0.87 4.61 10.05
N CYS A 62 2.17 4.35 9.96
CA CYS A 62 2.72 3.15 9.34
C CYS A 62 3.97 2.72 10.10
N ASP A 63 3.94 1.54 10.72
CA ASP A 63 5.10 0.95 11.39
C ASP A 63 6.03 0.20 10.41
N SER A 64 7.06 -0.45 10.97
CA SER A 64 7.99 -1.24 10.17
C SER A 64 7.33 -2.42 9.46
N THR A 65 6.31 -3.04 10.04
CA THR A 65 5.61 -4.18 9.43
C THR A 65 4.79 -3.74 8.23
N GLY A 66 4.15 -2.57 8.31
CA GLY A 66 3.47 -1.94 7.17
C GLY A 66 4.43 -1.65 6.02
N LEU A 67 5.57 -1.03 6.31
CA LEU A 67 6.61 -0.78 5.29
C LEU A 67 7.14 -2.07 4.68
N THR A 68 7.38 -3.10 5.50
CA THR A 68 7.79 -4.42 5.01
C THR A 68 6.75 -5.01 4.07
N ALA A 69 5.45 -4.89 4.38
CA ALA A 69 4.38 -5.33 3.47
C ALA A 69 4.42 -4.60 2.11
N LEU A 70 4.62 -3.27 2.11
CA LEU A 70 4.75 -2.48 0.87
C LEU A 70 5.98 -2.88 0.05
N ILE A 71 7.12 -3.14 0.70
CA ILE A 71 8.35 -3.60 0.03
C ILE A 71 8.16 -4.98 -0.58
N HIS A 72 7.47 -5.90 0.13
CA HIS A 72 7.13 -7.20 -0.41
C HIS A 72 6.22 -7.10 -1.64
N ALA A 73 5.21 -6.23 -1.60
CA ALA A 73 4.35 -5.97 -2.74
C ALA A 73 5.13 -5.42 -3.94
N HIS A 74 6.02 -4.44 -3.73
CA HIS A 74 6.90 -3.95 -4.78
C HIS A 74 7.72 -5.08 -5.43
N ARG A 75 8.37 -5.93 -4.61
CA ARG A 75 9.17 -7.05 -5.11
C ARG A 75 8.33 -8.09 -5.86
N ALA A 76 7.12 -8.37 -5.38
CA ALA A 76 6.19 -9.28 -6.05
C ALA A 76 5.74 -8.72 -7.40
N ALA A 77 5.45 -7.42 -7.48
CA ALA A 77 5.08 -6.76 -8.73
C ALA A 77 6.21 -6.82 -9.76
N VAL A 78 7.45 -6.54 -9.34
CA VAL A 78 8.64 -6.69 -10.19
C VAL A 78 8.78 -8.12 -10.70
N ALA A 79 8.61 -9.12 -9.82
CA ALA A 79 8.69 -10.53 -10.21
C ALA A 79 7.57 -10.96 -11.18
N ALA A 80 6.38 -10.37 -11.04
CA ALA A 80 5.24 -10.60 -11.92
C ALA A 80 5.27 -9.77 -13.22
N GLY A 81 6.25 -8.87 -13.37
CA GLY A 81 6.34 -7.98 -14.53
C GLY A 81 5.23 -6.91 -14.58
N THR A 82 4.61 -6.59 -13.44
CA THR A 82 3.63 -5.50 -13.31
C THR A 82 4.21 -4.31 -12.54
N ARG A 83 3.48 -3.19 -12.52
CA ARG A 83 3.89 -1.98 -11.80
C ARG A 83 3.20 -1.92 -10.44
N PHE A 84 3.96 -1.53 -9.42
CA PHE A 84 3.43 -1.21 -8.10
C PHE A 84 3.87 0.20 -7.72
N VAL A 85 2.88 1.03 -7.42
CA VAL A 85 3.06 2.46 -7.21
C VAL A 85 2.44 2.85 -5.87
N LEU A 86 3.18 3.61 -5.06
CA LEU A 86 2.65 4.21 -3.84
C LEU A 86 2.04 5.56 -4.17
N VAL A 87 0.87 5.84 -3.61
CA VAL A 87 0.18 7.12 -3.75
C VAL A 87 0.00 7.73 -2.37
N THR A 88 0.79 8.76 -2.05
CA THR A 88 0.68 9.44 -0.76
C THR A 88 1.48 10.74 -0.69
N LYS A 89 0.99 11.69 0.12
CA LYS A 89 1.75 12.83 0.65
C LYS A 89 2.04 12.70 2.15
N GLN A 90 1.61 11.59 2.77
CA GLN A 90 1.59 11.47 4.22
C GLN A 90 2.99 11.27 4.77
N ARG A 91 3.40 12.17 5.67
CA ARG A 91 4.71 12.08 6.35
C ARG A 91 4.85 10.79 7.14
N ALA A 92 3.74 10.23 7.64
CA ALA A 92 3.70 8.95 8.33
C ALA A 92 4.27 7.80 7.50
N VAL A 93 4.15 7.88 6.17
CA VAL A 93 4.66 6.88 5.22
C VAL A 93 5.98 7.34 4.60
N LEU A 94 6.05 8.60 4.16
CA LEU A 94 7.22 9.12 3.44
C LEU A 94 8.47 9.20 4.32
N ARG A 95 8.35 9.59 5.60
CA ARG A 95 9.52 9.78 6.47
C ARG A 95 10.27 8.47 6.70
N PRO A 96 9.62 7.36 7.08
CA PRO A 96 10.29 6.07 7.19
C PRO A 96 10.90 5.58 5.86
N ILE A 97 10.19 5.74 4.74
CA ILE A 97 10.71 5.38 3.40
C ILE A 97 12.02 6.12 3.11
N SER A 98 12.08 7.43 3.36
CA SER A 98 13.30 8.22 3.15
C SER A 98 14.42 7.81 4.09
N LEU A 99 14.12 7.52 5.37
CA LEU A 99 15.14 7.10 6.34
C LEU A 99 15.76 5.76 5.99
N LEU A 100 15.01 4.87 5.34
CA LEU A 100 15.46 3.56 4.90
C LEU A 100 16.09 3.58 3.49
N GLY A 101 16.18 4.74 2.84
CA GLY A 101 16.70 4.86 1.47
C GLY A 101 15.80 4.24 0.41
N LEU A 102 14.52 3.97 0.71
CA LEU A 102 13.60 3.28 -0.18
C LEU A 102 12.97 4.20 -1.24
N ALA A 103 13.15 5.51 -1.09
CA ALA A 103 12.60 6.49 -2.03
C ALA A 103 13.20 6.38 -3.45
N GLU A 104 14.38 5.78 -3.60
CA GLU A 104 15.03 5.61 -4.90
C GLU A 104 14.55 4.37 -5.67
N ILE A 105 13.89 3.43 -4.97
CA ILE A 105 13.42 2.16 -5.56
C ILE A 105 11.90 2.10 -5.69
N LEU A 106 11.17 2.82 -4.83
CA LEU A 106 9.71 2.87 -4.85
C LEU A 106 9.26 4.00 -5.76
N GLU A 107 8.34 3.70 -6.68
CA GLU A 107 7.63 4.73 -7.42
C GLU A 107 6.56 5.34 -6.51
N ILE A 108 6.65 6.65 -6.26
CA ILE A 108 5.76 7.37 -5.35
C ILE A 108 5.17 8.58 -6.06
N HIS A 109 3.84 8.70 -6.02
CA HIS A 109 3.10 9.82 -6.56
C HIS A 109 2.26 10.53 -5.50
N PRO A 110 1.99 11.84 -5.68
CA PRO A 110 1.24 12.65 -4.72
C PRO A 110 -0.25 12.30 -4.60
N ASP A 111 -0.85 11.76 -5.65
CA ASP A 111 -2.28 11.43 -5.74
C ASP A 111 -2.51 10.38 -6.85
N VAL A 112 -3.71 9.79 -6.85
CA VAL A 112 -4.06 8.68 -7.76
C VAL A 112 -4.04 9.14 -9.21
N GLU A 113 -4.42 10.38 -9.50
CA GLU A 113 -4.48 10.89 -10.87
C GLU A 113 -3.08 11.10 -11.46
N ALA A 114 -2.12 11.61 -10.67
CA ALA A 114 -0.71 11.68 -11.07
C ALA A 114 -0.15 10.28 -11.35
N ALA A 115 -0.46 9.30 -10.48
CA ALA A 115 -0.03 7.92 -10.66
C ALA A 115 -0.62 7.28 -11.92
N ARG A 116 -1.92 7.48 -12.18
CA ARG A 116 -2.59 6.98 -13.39
C ARG A 116 -1.99 7.58 -14.66
N THR A 117 -1.73 8.88 -14.66
CA THR A 117 -1.07 9.56 -15.79
C THR A 117 0.32 8.98 -16.07
N ALA A 118 1.04 8.56 -15.04
CA ALA A 118 2.35 7.91 -15.18
C ALA A 118 2.27 6.45 -15.66
N LEU A 119 1.10 5.81 -15.60
CA LEU A 119 0.88 4.45 -16.12
C LEU A 119 0.65 4.42 -17.64
N GLY A 120 0.12 5.48 -18.24
CA GLY A 120 -0.18 5.60 -19.67
C GLY A 120 -1.68 5.63 -19.94
#